data_AF-A0A849HA97-F1
#
_entry.id   AF-A0A849HA97-F1
#
_cell.length_a   1.000
_cell.length_b   1.000
_cell.length_c   1.000
_cell.angle_alpha   90.00
_cell.angle_beta   90.00
_cell.angle_gamma   90.00
#
_symmetry.space_group_name_H-M   'P 1'
#
loop_
_entity.id
_entity.type
_entity.pdbx_description
1 polymer ?
#
loop_
_entity_poly.entity_id
_entity_poly.type
_entity_poly.pdbx_seq_one_letter_code
_entity_poly.pdbx_strand_id
1 'polypeptide(L)'
;MPGKGQAAGRIIKWGVKYGPHVVVLAQQAKEPAMKAAQSALDRQKAKRRAIEHATTVRDGSVLKTFDPTNPHGEPVWVVFSGDDPIAAHPATTTPIAQLIANSDLAMRTRPSDLPSPADRLRQLPKNLPRRPGQPRP
;
A
#
# COMPACT_ATOMS: atom_id res chain seq x y z
N MET A 1 25.45 27.79 -41.56
CA MET A 1 24.31 27.10 -40.90
C MET A 1 23.97 27.80 -39.59
N PRO A 2 22.97 28.69 -39.53
CA PRO A 2 22.48 29.28 -38.29
C PRO A 2 21.32 28.43 -37.74
N GLY A 3 21.35 28.04 -36.46
CA GLY A 3 20.19 27.33 -35.90
C GLY A 3 20.34 26.64 -34.55
N LYS A 4 21.56 26.44 -34.02
CA LYS A 4 21.75 25.66 -32.78
C LYS A 4 21.76 26.50 -31.49
N GLY A 5 21.93 27.82 -31.56
CA GLY A 5 22.04 28.69 -30.36
C GLY A 5 20.72 29.20 -29.77
N GLN A 6 19.67 29.39 -30.58
CA GLN A 6 18.41 29.98 -30.10
C GLN A 6 17.51 29.00 -29.33
N ALA A 7 17.63 27.69 -29.57
CA ALA A 7 16.82 26.68 -28.88
C ALA A 7 17.25 26.50 -27.42
N ALA A 8 18.56 26.52 -27.14
CA ALA A 8 19.09 26.38 -25.79
C ALA A 8 18.76 27.60 -24.89
N GLY A 9 18.83 28.82 -25.43
CA GLY A 9 18.53 30.04 -24.68
C GLY A 9 17.06 30.19 -24.24
N ARG A 10 16.12 29.62 -24.99
CA ARG A 10 14.69 29.64 -24.63
C ARG A 10 14.38 28.72 -23.45
N ILE A 11 14.95 27.52 -23.38
CA ILE A 11 14.68 26.55 -22.31
C ILE A 11 15.14 27.07 -20.94
N ILE A 12 16.29 27.74 -20.89
CA ILE A 12 16.84 28.33 -19.65
C ILE A 12 15.97 29.50 -19.16
N LYS A 13 15.48 30.36 -20.07
CA LYS A 13 14.69 31.55 -19.71
C LYS A 13 13.31 31.21 -19.13
N TRP A 14 12.70 30.09 -19.55
CA TRP A 14 11.42 29.62 -19.00
C TRP A 14 11.59 28.87 -17.66
N GLY A 15 12.70 28.16 -17.45
CA GLY A 15 13.00 27.47 -16.18
C GLY A 15 13.15 28.41 -14.98
N VAL A 16 13.74 29.61 -15.17
CA VAL A 16 13.89 30.62 -14.10
C VAL A 16 12.56 31.30 -13.75
N LYS A 17 11.70 31.55 -14.75
CA LYS A 17 10.44 32.29 -14.57
C LYS A 17 9.36 31.48 -13.84
N TYR A 18 9.33 30.16 -14.03
CA TYR A 18 8.32 29.28 -13.42
C TYR A 18 8.88 28.36 -12.33
N GLY A 19 10.21 28.16 -12.28
CA GLY A 19 10.90 27.29 -11.33
C GLY A 19 10.46 27.44 -9.86
N PRO A 20 10.36 28.66 -9.29
CA PRO A 20 9.98 28.84 -7.89
C PRO A 20 8.58 28.32 -7.57
N HIS A 21 7.60 28.57 -8.43
CA HIS A 21 6.22 28.12 -8.20
C HIS A 21 6.06 26.60 -8.34
N VAL A 22 6.77 25.97 -9.29
CA VAL A 22 6.75 24.50 -9.41
C VAL A 22 7.44 23.84 -8.21
N VAL A 23 8.49 24.45 -7.69
CA VAL A 23 9.22 23.95 -6.51
C VAL A 23 8.36 24.06 -5.25
N VAL A 24 7.62 25.17 -5.06
CA VAL A 24 6.70 25.33 -3.93
C VAL A 24 5.53 24.35 -4.01
N LEU A 25 4.92 24.18 -5.20
CA LEU A 25 3.87 23.18 -5.39
C LEU A 25 4.38 21.74 -5.19
N ALA A 26 5.58 21.43 -5.66
CA ALA A 26 6.20 20.13 -5.44
C ALA A 26 6.52 19.89 -3.96
N GLN A 27 6.94 20.91 -3.22
CA GLN A 27 7.17 20.81 -1.77
C GLN A 27 5.86 20.59 -1.01
N GLN A 28 4.80 21.33 -1.35
CA GLN A 28 3.46 21.13 -0.78
C GLN A 28 2.85 19.78 -1.13
N ALA A 29 3.19 19.20 -2.29
CA ALA A 29 2.77 17.85 -2.69
C ALA A 29 3.60 16.72 -2.05
N LYS A 30 4.82 16.98 -1.58
CA LYS A 30 5.68 15.97 -0.94
C LYS A 30 5.11 15.49 0.39
N GLU A 31 4.60 16.39 1.22
CA GLU A 31 4.01 16.03 2.52
C GLU A 31 2.79 15.10 2.42
N PRO A 32 1.76 15.37 1.60
CA PRO A 32 0.63 14.47 1.43
C PRO A 32 1.05 13.16 0.75
N ALA A 33 2.00 13.19 -0.19
CA ALA A 33 2.52 11.99 -0.82
C ALA A 33 3.26 11.09 0.19
N MET A 34 4.07 11.68 1.08
CA MET A 34 4.74 10.93 2.15
C MET A 34 3.75 10.36 3.16
N LYS A 35 2.72 11.13 3.57
CA LYS A 35 1.67 10.63 4.48
C LYS A 35 0.88 9.47 3.86
N ALA A 36 0.51 9.58 2.58
CA ALA A 36 -0.18 8.50 1.88
C ALA A 36 0.71 7.24 1.76
N ALA A 37 1.98 7.42 1.40
CA ALA A 37 2.94 6.31 1.34
C ALA A 37 3.12 5.63 2.70
N GLN A 38 3.25 6.43 3.77
CA GLN A 38 3.37 5.92 5.13
C GLN A 38 2.12 5.12 5.55
N SER A 39 0.93 5.66 5.28
CA SER A 39 -0.33 4.94 5.55
C SER A 39 -0.42 3.61 4.80
N ALA A 40 0.07 3.55 3.55
CA ALA A 40 0.10 2.31 2.78
C ALA A 40 1.06 1.28 3.39
N LEU A 41 2.24 1.72 3.85
CA LEU A 41 3.20 0.87 4.55
C LEU A 41 2.63 0.33 5.86
N ASP A 42 1.95 1.17 6.63
CA ASP A 42 1.40 0.78 7.92
C ASP A 42 0.23 -0.21 7.75
N ARG A 43 -0.60 -0.03 6.72
CA ARG A 43 -1.61 -1.03 6.31
C ARG A 43 -0.97 -2.37 5.92
N GLN A 44 0.15 -2.34 5.21
CA GLN A 44 0.87 -3.55 4.82
C GLN A 44 1.50 -4.26 6.03
N LYS A 45 2.07 -3.51 6.97
CA LYS A 45 2.60 -4.05 8.23
C LYS A 45 1.49 -4.66 9.08
N ALA A 46 0.34 -4.00 9.19
CA ALA A 46 -0.82 -4.53 9.91
C ALA A 46 -1.30 -5.85 9.31
N LYS A 47 -1.43 -5.93 7.99
CA LYS A 47 -1.75 -7.18 7.28
C LYS A 47 -0.74 -8.28 7.59
N ARG A 48 0.56 -7.96 7.50
CA ARG A 48 1.64 -8.93 7.74
C ARG A 48 1.59 -9.47 9.17
N ARG A 49 1.41 -8.61 10.17
CA ARG A 49 1.28 -9.00 11.57
C ARG A 49 0.06 -9.88 11.81
N ALA A 50 -1.07 -9.56 11.19
CA ALA A 50 -2.28 -10.38 11.30
C ALA A 50 -2.07 -11.80 10.74
N ILE A 51 -1.39 -11.91 9.58
CA ILE A 51 -1.05 -13.20 8.97
C ILE A 51 -0.08 -13.97 9.86
N GLU A 52 0.99 -13.34 10.32
CA GLU A 52 1.96 -13.96 11.24
C GLU A 52 1.27 -14.43 12.52
N HIS A 53 0.34 -13.66 13.09
CA HIS A 53 -0.43 -14.08 14.25
C HIS A 53 -1.33 -15.28 13.93
N ALA A 54 -2.05 -15.26 12.80
CA ALA A 54 -2.88 -16.39 12.39
C ALA A 54 -2.06 -17.67 12.15
N THR A 55 -0.80 -17.59 11.72
CA THR A 55 0.06 -18.79 11.57
C THR A 55 0.36 -19.48 12.90
N THR A 56 0.34 -18.75 14.02
CA THR A 56 0.59 -19.32 15.36
C THR A 56 -0.66 -19.86 16.03
N VAL A 57 -1.83 -19.67 15.42
CA VAL A 57 -3.14 -19.99 15.99
C VAL A 57 -3.68 -21.26 15.36
N ARG A 58 -4.33 -22.11 16.17
CA ARG A 58 -4.96 -23.34 15.68
C ARG A 58 -6.14 -23.00 14.78
N ASP A 59 -6.14 -23.54 13.56
CA ASP A 59 -7.12 -23.19 12.51
C ASP A 59 -7.22 -21.67 12.28
N GLY A 60 -6.05 -21.02 12.29
CA GLY A 60 -5.95 -19.58 12.18
C GLY A 60 -6.41 -19.05 10.83
N SER A 61 -7.25 -18.02 10.85
CA SER A 61 -7.67 -17.29 9.64
C SER A 61 -7.70 -15.79 9.89
N VAL A 62 -7.69 -15.02 8.80
CA VAL A 62 -7.69 -13.55 8.85
C VAL A 62 -8.82 -13.01 7.98
N LEU A 63 -9.59 -12.08 8.52
CA LEU A 63 -10.61 -11.33 7.81
C LEU A 63 -10.19 -9.87 7.71
N LYS A 64 -10.32 -9.28 6.51
CA LYS A 64 -10.21 -7.83 6.34
C LYS A 64 -11.57 -7.20 6.65
N THR A 65 -11.60 -6.34 7.64
CA THR A 65 -12.77 -5.52 8.00
C THR A 65 -12.42 -4.04 7.91
N PHE A 66 -13.42 -3.20 8.11
CA PHE A 66 -13.25 -1.75 8.20
C PHE A 66 -13.88 -1.28 9.51
N ASP A 67 -13.20 -0.36 10.19
CA ASP A 67 -13.73 0.17 11.44
C ASP A 67 -14.96 1.04 11.15
N PRO A 68 -16.17 0.69 11.64
CA PRO A 68 -17.37 1.47 11.39
C PRO A 68 -17.39 2.81 12.14
N THR A 69 -16.58 2.95 13.19
CA THR A 69 -16.49 4.19 13.98
C THR A 69 -15.55 5.21 13.35
N ASN A 70 -14.66 4.76 12.45
CA ASN A 70 -13.70 5.62 11.79
C ASN A 70 -14.27 6.10 10.44
N PRO A 71 -14.56 7.41 10.28
CA PRO A 71 -15.12 7.95 9.03
C PRO A 71 -14.15 7.82 7.84
N HIS A 72 -12.86 7.62 8.09
CA HIS A 72 -11.86 7.41 7.04
C HIS A 72 -11.73 5.96 6.59
N GLY A 73 -12.52 5.04 7.15
CA GLY A 73 -12.61 3.64 6.72
C GLY A 73 -11.26 2.94 6.73
N GLU A 74 -10.56 2.98 7.87
CA GLU A 74 -9.28 2.32 7.98
C GLU A 74 -9.44 0.79 7.98
N PRO A 75 -8.65 0.06 7.16
CA PRO A 75 -8.75 -1.39 7.11
C PRO A 75 -8.15 -2.01 8.37
N VAL A 76 -8.92 -2.85 9.02
CA VAL A 76 -8.51 -3.65 10.18
C VAL A 76 -8.50 -5.13 9.80
N TRP A 77 -7.51 -5.87 10.25
CA TRP A 77 -7.36 -7.30 10.00
C TRP A 77 -7.68 -8.06 11.29
N VAL A 78 -8.83 -8.73 11.31
CA VAL A 78 -9.26 -9.54 12.44
C VAL A 78 -8.72 -10.95 12.27
N VAL A 79 -8.10 -11.49 13.32
CA VAL A 79 -7.56 -12.85 13.39
C VAL A 79 -8.54 -13.73 14.15
N PHE A 80 -8.80 -14.91 13.61
CA PHE A 80 -9.70 -15.91 14.16
C PHE A 80 -8.94 -17.19 14.52
N SER A 81 -9.43 -17.88 15.54
CA SER A 81 -9.11 -19.27 15.88
C SER A 81 -10.35 -20.12 15.57
N GLY A 82 -10.40 -20.74 14.40
CA GLY A 82 -11.64 -21.33 13.88
C GLY A 82 -12.71 -20.24 13.69
N ASP A 83 -13.78 -20.28 14.48
CA ASP A 83 -14.86 -19.28 14.47
C ASP A 83 -14.75 -18.22 15.58
N ASP A 84 -13.78 -18.34 16.48
CA ASP A 84 -13.61 -17.39 17.57
C ASP A 84 -12.67 -16.24 17.16
N PRO A 85 -13.14 -14.97 17.14
CA PRO A 85 -12.29 -13.82 16.85
C PRO A 85 -11.40 -13.47 18.06
N ILE A 86 -10.08 -13.60 17.90
CA ILE A 86 -9.13 -13.48 19.03
C ILE A 86 -8.35 -12.16 19.05
N ALA A 87 -8.15 -11.49 17.91
CA ALA A 87 -7.34 -10.28 17.83
C ALA A 87 -7.63 -9.42 16.60
N ALA A 88 -7.21 -8.15 16.63
CA ALA A 88 -7.34 -7.20 15.52
C ALA A 88 -6.02 -6.43 15.28
N HIS A 89 -5.69 -6.19 14.01
CA HIS A 89 -4.49 -5.48 13.57
C HIS A 89 -4.79 -4.42 12.49
N PRO A 90 -4.44 -3.14 12.67
CA PRO A 90 -3.78 -2.57 13.84
C PRO A 90 -4.67 -2.67 15.08
N ALA A 91 -4.06 -2.56 16.27
CA ALA A 91 -4.82 -2.53 17.51
C ALA A 91 -5.78 -1.34 17.47
N THR A 92 -7.07 -1.60 17.61
CA THR A 92 -8.12 -0.59 17.67
C THR A 92 -8.86 -0.70 19.01
N THR A 93 -9.44 0.41 19.45
CA THR A 93 -10.30 0.48 20.63
C THR A 93 -11.68 -0.12 20.34
N THR A 94 -12.07 -0.19 19.07
CA THR A 94 -13.35 -0.72 18.63
C THR A 94 -13.45 -2.22 18.96
N PRO A 95 -14.51 -2.65 19.68
CA PRO A 95 -14.69 -4.07 20.01
C PRO A 95 -14.71 -4.95 18.76
N ILE A 96 -14.06 -6.11 18.81
CA ILE A 96 -13.94 -7.01 17.65
C ILE A 96 -15.32 -7.44 17.14
N ALA A 97 -16.28 -7.67 18.05
CA ALA A 97 -17.67 -7.97 17.71
C ALA A 97 -18.30 -6.89 16.78
N GLN A 98 -17.98 -5.62 17.00
CA GLN A 98 -18.49 -4.53 16.15
C GLN A 98 -17.78 -4.48 14.79
N LEU A 99 -16.49 -4.79 14.73
CA LEU A 99 -15.73 -4.85 13.48
C LEU A 99 -16.26 -5.93 12.53
N ILE A 100 -16.74 -7.05 13.07
CA ILE A 100 -17.18 -8.20 12.28
C ILE A 100 -18.70 -8.22 12.05
N ALA A 101 -19.49 -7.40 12.75
CA ALA A 101 -20.95 -7.44 12.74
C ALA A 101 -21.57 -7.39 11.34
N ASN A 102 -20.98 -6.58 10.44
CA ASN A 102 -21.46 -6.40 9.07
C ASN A 102 -20.50 -6.99 8.02
N SER A 103 -19.51 -7.77 8.46
CA SER A 103 -18.49 -8.33 7.58
C SER A 103 -18.86 -9.74 7.14
N ASP A 104 -18.62 -10.05 5.87
CA ASP A 104 -18.80 -11.41 5.36
C ASP A 104 -17.68 -12.33 5.88
N LEU A 105 -18.04 -13.25 6.79
CA LEU A 105 -17.12 -14.21 7.38
C LEU A 105 -16.64 -15.29 6.39
N ALA A 106 -17.29 -15.47 5.25
CA ALA A 106 -16.84 -16.40 4.21
C ALA A 106 -15.60 -15.87 3.48
N MET A 107 -15.31 -14.57 3.55
CA MET A 107 -14.12 -13.95 2.97
C MET A 107 -12.86 -14.10 3.85
N ARG A 108 -12.92 -14.93 4.89
CA ARG A 108 -11.76 -15.29 5.71
C ARG A 108 -10.70 -15.98 4.85
N THR A 109 -9.44 -15.59 5.06
CA THR A 109 -8.29 -16.15 4.35
C THR A 109 -7.38 -16.86 5.33
N ARG A 110 -7.00 -18.10 5.01
CA ARG A 110 -6.02 -18.84 5.82
C ARG A 110 -4.61 -18.44 5.39
N PRO A 111 -3.63 -18.43 6.30
CA PRO A 111 -2.24 -18.17 5.94
C PRO A 111 -1.69 -19.13 4.88
N SER A 112 -2.16 -20.39 4.86
CA SER A 112 -1.78 -21.42 3.88
C SER A 112 -2.23 -21.10 2.46
N ASP A 113 -3.34 -20.37 2.31
CA ASP A 113 -3.97 -20.11 1.01
C ASP A 113 -3.38 -18.86 0.34
N LEU A 114 -2.56 -18.11 1.09
CA LEU A 114 -1.92 -16.92 0.56
C LEU A 114 -0.74 -17.31 -0.34
N PRO A 115 -0.64 -16.70 -1.54
CA PRO A 115 0.46 -17.01 -2.44
C PRO A 115 1.78 -16.63 -1.78
N SER A 116 2.73 -17.57 -1.85
CA SER A 116 4.08 -17.32 -1.34
C SER A 116 4.72 -16.15 -2.12
N PRO A 117 5.72 -15.46 -1.55
CA PRO A 117 6.45 -14.44 -2.30
C PRO A 117 7.01 -14.95 -3.63
N ALA A 118 7.43 -16.22 -3.69
CA ALA A 118 7.90 -16.86 -4.91
C ALA A 118 6.79 -17.03 -5.95
N ASP A 119 5.59 -17.42 -5.52
CA ASP A 119 4.43 -17.56 -6.42
C ASP A 119 3.98 -16.21 -6.98
N ARG A 120 4.01 -15.16 -6.14
CA ARG A 120 3.73 -13.79 -6.60
C ARG A 120 4.73 -13.33 -7.65
N LEU A 121 6.01 -13.64 -7.47
CA LEU A 121 7.04 -13.28 -8.44
C LEU A 121 6.83 -14.02 -9.78
N ARG A 122 6.36 -15.27 -9.74
CA ARG A 122 6.01 -16.06 -10.93
C ARG A 122 4.75 -15.55 -11.64
N GLN A 123 3.82 -14.95 -10.91
CA GLN A 123 2.59 -14.35 -11.44
C GLN A 123 2.80 -12.96 -12.06
N LEU A 124 3.96 -12.33 -11.86
CA LEU A 124 4.26 -11.06 -12.53
C LEU A 124 4.34 -11.28 -14.04
N PRO A 125 3.71 -10.40 -14.85
CA PRO A 125 3.79 -10.51 -16.29
C PRO A 125 5.26 -10.40 -16.73
N LYS A 126 5.76 -11.41 -17.43
CA LYS A 126 7.15 -11.46 -17.95
C LYS A 126 7.49 -10.29 -18.90
N ASN A 127 6.48 -9.56 -19.36
CA ASN A 127 6.58 -8.44 -20.29
C ASN A 127 6.50 -7.06 -19.61
N LEU A 128 7.07 -6.91 -18.40
CA LEU A 128 7.28 -5.57 -17.85
C LEU A 128 8.15 -4.77 -18.83
N PRO A 129 7.77 -3.53 -19.19
CA PRO A 129 8.57 -2.71 -20.08
C PRO A 129 9.98 -2.57 -19.49
N ARG A 130 10.98 -3.02 -20.25
CA ARG A 130 12.39 -2.88 -19.91
C ARG A 130 12.65 -1.44 -19.51
N ARG A 131 13.26 -1.25 -18.33
CA ARG A 131 13.71 0.06 -17.86
C ARG A 131 14.61 0.65 -18.97
N PRO A 132 14.29 1.83 -19.53
CA PRO A 132 15.10 2.40 -20.60
C PRO A 132 16.51 2.68 -20.05
N GLY A 133 17.53 2.04 -20.64
CA GLY A 133 18.94 2.33 -20.35
C GLY A 133 19.81 1.21 -19.74
N GLN A 134 19.38 -0.06 -19.71
CA GLN A 134 20.23 -1.15 -19.22
C GLN A 134 21.00 -1.81 -20.39
N PRO A 135 22.35 -1.74 -20.44
CA PRO A 135 23.14 -2.40 -21.49
C PRO A 135 23.19 -3.92 -21.28
N ARG A 136 23.29 -4.66 -22.40
CA ARG A 136 23.41 -6.12 -22.42
C ARG A 136 24.83 -6.55 -22.02
N PRO A 137 25.01 -7.68 -21.31
CA PRO A 137 26.30 -8.37 -21.26
C PRO A 137 26.64 -8.98 -22.63
#